data_AF-A0A7C5CVE2-F1
#
_entry.id   AF-A0A7C5CVE2-F1
#
_cell.length_a   1.000
_cell.length_b   1.000
_cell.length_c   1.000
_cell.angle_alpha   90.00
_cell.angle_beta   90.00
_cell.angle_gamma   90.00
#
_symmetry.space_group_name_H-M   'P 1'
#
loop_
_entity.id
_entity.type
_entity.pdbx_description
1 polymer ?
#
loop_
_entity_poly.entity_id
_entity_poly.type
_entity_poly.pdbx_seq_one_letter_code
_entity_poly.pdbx_strand_id
1 'polypeptide(L)'
;MGAGMAQAVQVGMQPQADNPWEDKDSAGSMKCPKCGAEVKPGERFCGKCGHQLVKESTCVKCKKPIEEGVKFCPHCGAKQTLECPKCGKEVASGTKFCPECGTELQQ
;
A
#
# COMPACT_ATOMS: atom_id res chain seq x y z
N MET A 1 6.05 -63.15 -18.81
CA MET A 1 5.71 -62.16 -17.77
C MET A 1 7.03 -61.64 -17.20
N GLY A 2 7.27 -60.33 -17.19
CA GLY A 2 8.47 -59.73 -16.57
C GLY A 2 9.33 -58.86 -17.49
N ALA A 3 8.76 -57.78 -18.06
CA ALA A 3 9.54 -56.66 -18.57
C ALA A 3 9.96 -55.78 -17.37
N GLY A 4 11.21 -55.35 -17.33
CA GLY A 4 11.75 -54.48 -16.27
C GLY A 4 12.90 -53.63 -16.79
N MET A 5 12.54 -52.59 -17.54
CA MET A 5 13.41 -51.49 -17.96
C MET A 5 13.50 -50.44 -16.83
N ALA A 6 14.70 -49.97 -16.51
CA ALA A 6 14.90 -48.66 -15.87
C ALA A 6 16.38 -48.26 -15.94
N GLN A 7 16.76 -47.63 -17.04
CA GLN A 7 17.87 -46.67 -17.04
C GLN A 7 17.24 -45.30 -16.78
N ALA A 8 17.68 -44.59 -15.75
CA ALA A 8 17.30 -43.19 -15.53
C ALA A 8 18.55 -42.40 -15.17
N VAL A 9 18.84 -41.49 -16.09
CA VAL A 9 19.92 -40.52 -16.15
C VAL A 9 19.92 -39.53 -14.99
N GLN A 10 21.12 -39.05 -14.73
CA GLN A 10 21.53 -37.93 -13.88
C GLN A 10 20.69 -36.67 -14.10
N VAL A 11 20.25 -36.00 -13.02
CA VAL A 11 20.15 -34.53 -12.99
C VAL A 11 20.61 -34.06 -11.60
N GLY A 12 21.62 -33.20 -11.58
CA GLY A 12 22.13 -32.55 -10.37
C GLY A 12 21.11 -31.59 -9.78
N MET A 13 20.87 -31.71 -8.48
CA MET A 13 20.18 -30.69 -7.69
C MET A 13 21.13 -29.52 -7.44
N GLN A 14 21.03 -28.47 -8.24
CA GLN A 14 21.55 -27.14 -7.91
C GLN A 14 20.35 -26.23 -7.59
N PRO A 15 20.12 -25.80 -6.35
CA PRO A 15 19.25 -24.67 -6.09
C PRO A 15 20.02 -23.37 -6.29
N GLN A 16 19.86 -22.75 -7.47
CA GLN A 16 20.16 -21.34 -7.69
C GLN A 16 18.94 -20.50 -7.31
N ALA A 17 19.13 -19.52 -6.41
CA ALA A 17 18.38 -18.25 -6.37
C ALA A 17 18.91 -17.35 -5.24
N ASP A 18 20.12 -16.80 -5.41
CA ASP A 18 20.46 -15.52 -4.78
C ASP A 18 19.59 -14.46 -5.49
N ASN A 19 18.59 -13.95 -4.77
CA ASN A 19 17.68 -12.93 -5.26
C ASN A 19 18.11 -11.56 -4.72
N PRO A 20 18.83 -10.73 -5.50
CA PRO A 20 19.11 -9.34 -5.15
C PRO A 20 17.89 -8.45 -5.48
N TRP A 21 16.88 -8.56 -4.62
CA TRP A 21 15.78 -7.59 -4.49
C TRP A 21 15.24 -7.63 -3.07
N GLU A 22 16.18 -7.66 -2.12
CA GLU A 22 15.95 -7.05 -0.82
C GLU A 22 15.93 -5.53 -1.05
N ASP A 23 14.81 -5.05 -1.60
CA ASP A 23 14.39 -3.68 -1.46
C ASP A 23 14.24 -3.45 0.04
N LYS A 24 15.35 -3.00 0.65
CA LYS A 24 15.39 -2.38 1.95
C LYS A 24 14.27 -1.36 1.96
N ASP A 25 13.13 -1.77 2.51
CA ASP A 25 12.11 -0.92 3.06
C ASP A 25 12.82 0.20 3.78
N SER A 26 12.90 1.36 3.13
CA SER A 26 13.28 2.60 3.75
C SER A 26 12.14 2.96 4.69
N ALA A 27 12.11 2.25 5.82
CA ALA A 27 11.24 2.48 6.94
C ALA A 27 11.69 3.80 7.56
N GLY A 28 11.22 4.91 6.98
CA GLY A 28 11.32 6.22 7.62
C GLY A 28 10.57 6.16 8.94
N SER A 29 11.29 6.00 10.04
CA SER A 29 10.75 6.11 11.39
C SER A 29 10.28 7.55 11.62
N MET A 30 9.00 7.74 11.92
CA MET A 30 8.43 9.04 12.27
C MET A 30 8.24 9.15 13.79
N LYS A 31 8.25 10.36 14.33
CA LYS A 31 7.96 10.58 15.75
C LYS A 31 6.49 10.86 15.96
N CYS A 32 5.89 10.22 16.95
CA CYS A 32 4.53 10.52 17.39
C CYS A 32 4.46 12.00 17.83
N PRO A 33 3.57 12.82 17.26
CA PRO A 33 3.47 14.24 17.61
C PRO A 33 2.93 14.46 19.04
N LYS A 34 2.25 13.47 19.63
CA LYS A 34 1.70 13.57 21.00
C LYS A 34 2.71 13.24 22.08
N CYS A 35 3.53 12.20 21.91
CA CYS A 35 4.38 11.67 22.98
C CYS A 35 5.86 11.54 22.61
N GLY A 36 6.24 11.85 21.37
CA GLY A 36 7.62 11.78 20.89
C GLY A 36 8.17 10.36 20.68
N ALA A 37 7.35 9.32 20.87
CA ALA A 37 7.76 7.94 20.61
C ALA A 37 8.12 7.73 19.13
N GLU A 38 9.08 6.85 18.87
CA GLU A 38 9.37 6.40 17.52
C GLU A 38 8.25 5.47 17.04
N VAL A 39 7.74 5.75 15.85
CA VAL A 39 6.64 5.02 15.22
C VAL A 39 7.05 4.64 13.81
N LYS A 40 6.71 3.41 13.44
CA LYS A 40 6.93 2.90 12.09
C LYS A 40 5.98 3.57 11.10
N PRO A 41 6.42 3.82 9.86
CA PRO A 41 5.55 4.32 8.82
C PRO A 41 4.43 3.31 8.54
N GLY A 42 3.20 3.80 8.41
CA GLY A 42 2.02 2.95 8.21
C GLY A 42 1.30 2.49 9.49
N GLU A 43 1.79 2.79 10.69
CA GLU A 43 1.00 2.58 11.90
C GLU A 43 -0.20 3.53 11.97
N ARG A 44 -1.38 2.98 12.27
CA ARG A 44 -2.63 3.73 12.44
C ARG A 44 -2.66 4.51 13.75
N PHE A 45 -2.05 3.94 14.78
CA PHE A 45 -1.99 4.49 16.13
C PHE A 45 -0.58 4.33 16.69
N CYS A 46 -0.18 5.24 17.58
CA CYS A 46 1.07 5.13 18.30
C CYS A 46 0.96 4.02 19.35
N GLY A 47 1.75 2.95 19.21
CA GLY A 47 1.80 1.85 20.18
C GLY A 47 2.20 2.25 21.61
N LYS A 48 2.78 3.44 21.82
CA LYS A 48 3.16 3.94 23.15
C LYS A 48 2.05 4.72 23.86
N CYS A 49 1.26 5.52 23.13
CA CYS A 49 0.33 6.48 23.74
C CYS A 49 -1.10 6.46 23.16
N GLY A 50 -1.36 5.61 22.17
CA GLY A 50 -2.65 5.48 21.51
C GLY A 50 -3.06 6.64 20.61
N HIS A 51 -2.17 7.61 20.34
CA HIS A 51 -2.48 8.72 19.44
C HIS A 51 -2.63 8.22 18.00
N GLN A 52 -3.69 8.64 17.32
CA GLN A 52 -3.93 8.31 15.92
C GLN A 52 -2.94 9.05 15.01
N LEU A 53 -2.27 8.31 14.13
CA LEU A 53 -1.22 8.82 13.25
C LEU A 53 -1.67 8.90 11.80
N VAL A 54 -2.70 8.14 11.43
CA VAL A 54 -3.32 8.22 10.11
C VAL A 54 -4.41 9.29 10.10
N LYS A 55 -4.39 10.11 9.05
CA LYS A 55 -5.46 11.06 8.78
C LYS A 55 -6.63 10.29 8.20
N GLU A 56 -7.83 10.52 8.72
CA GLU A 56 -9.06 9.94 8.17
C GLU A 56 -9.57 10.81 7.04
N SER A 57 -9.97 10.17 5.95
CA SER A 57 -10.75 10.76 4.87
C SER A 57 -12.13 10.08 4.81
N THR A 58 -13.06 10.63 4.06
CA THR A 58 -14.39 10.05 3.89
C THR A 58 -14.51 9.39 2.53
N CYS A 59 -15.17 8.22 2.48
CA CYS A 59 -15.42 7.53 1.23
C CYS A 59 -16.26 8.37 0.27
N VAL A 60 -15.77 8.57 -0.95
CA VAL A 60 -16.46 9.36 -2.00
C VAL A 60 -17.83 8.80 -2.40
N LYS A 61 -18.08 7.50 -2.17
CA LYS A 61 -19.35 6.83 -2.50
C LYS A 61 -20.30 6.70 -1.32
N CYS A 62 -19.81 6.18 -0.19
CA CYS A 62 -20.66 5.82 0.95
C CYS A 62 -20.49 6.73 2.18
N LYS A 63 -19.61 7.74 2.10
CA LYS A 63 -19.36 8.76 3.12
C LYS A 63 -18.90 8.24 4.49
N LYS A 64 -18.56 6.96 4.61
CA LYS A 64 -17.98 6.38 5.83
C LYS A 64 -16.51 6.78 5.98
N PRO A 65 -16.02 6.93 7.22
CA PRO A 65 -14.61 7.22 7.47
C PRO A 65 -13.74 6.09 6.95
N ILE A 66 -12.66 6.45 6.30
CA ILE A 66 -11.65 5.57 5.73
C ILE A 66 -10.27 6.16 6.01
N GLU A 67 -9.23 5.36 5.90
CA GLU A 67 -7.87 5.84 6.06
C GLU A 67 -7.41 6.58 4.80
N GLU A 68 -6.75 7.72 4.97
CA GLU A 68 -6.17 8.44 3.84
C GLU A 68 -5.15 7.55 3.11
N GLY A 69 -5.24 7.48 1.77
CA GLY A 69 -4.37 6.65 0.94
C GLY A 69 -4.85 5.21 0.66
N VAL A 70 -6.01 4.79 1.18
CA VAL A 70 -6.59 3.50 0.74
C VAL A 70 -7.01 3.57 -0.72
N LYS A 71 -6.76 2.52 -1.51
CA LYS A 71 -7.21 2.46 -2.92
C LYS A 71 -8.70 2.13 -3.06
N PHE A 72 -9.25 1.41 -2.08
CA PHE A 72 -10.64 0.96 -2.06
C PHE A 72 -11.23 1.15 -0.67
N CYS A 73 -12.50 1.52 -0.61
CA CYS A 73 -13.22 1.66 0.64
C CYS A 73 -13.49 0.27 1.26
N PRO A 74 -13.01 -0.02 2.48
CA PRO A 74 -13.22 -1.31 3.14
C PRO A 74 -14.69 -1.58 3.50
N HIS A 75 -15.53 -0.55 3.48
CA HIS A 75 -16.94 -0.69 3.85
C HIS A 75 -17.89 -0.88 2.67
N CYS A 76 -17.53 -0.45 1.46
CA CYS A 76 -18.43 -0.52 0.30
C CYS A 76 -17.74 -0.92 -1.02
N GLY A 77 -16.43 -1.15 -1.01
CA GLY A 77 -15.65 -1.56 -2.18
C GLY A 77 -15.43 -0.49 -3.25
N ALA A 78 -15.83 0.77 -3.00
CA ALA A 78 -15.65 1.84 -3.98
C ALA A 78 -14.18 2.24 -4.10
N LYS A 79 -13.68 2.43 -5.33
CA LYS A 79 -12.37 3.00 -5.60
C LYS A 79 -12.26 4.41 -4.99
N GLN A 80 -11.14 4.68 -4.35
CA GLN A 80 -10.79 5.96 -3.74
C GLN A 80 -9.68 6.68 -4.55
N THR A 81 -9.61 6.35 -5.84
CA THR A 81 -8.87 7.11 -6.85
C THR A 81 -9.89 7.89 -7.67
N LEU A 82 -9.62 9.18 -7.90
CA LEU A 82 -10.44 10.09 -8.68
C LEU A 82 -9.68 10.43 -9.95
N GLU A 83 -10.37 10.47 -11.08
CA GLU A 83 -9.78 10.91 -12.34
C GLU A 83 -9.91 12.42 -12.45
N CYS A 84 -8.82 13.12 -12.73
CA CYS A 84 -8.85 14.56 -12.91
C CYS A 84 -9.64 14.90 -14.19
N PRO A 85 -10.72 15.69 -14.12
CA PRO A 85 -11.54 16.00 -15.30
C PRO A 85 -10.83 16.90 -16.32
N LYS A 86 -9.73 17.57 -15.93
CA LYS A 86 -8.97 18.45 -16.84
C LYS A 86 -7.88 17.71 -17.61
N CYS A 87 -7.14 16.82 -16.94
CA CYS A 87 -5.99 16.14 -17.55
C CYS A 87 -6.16 14.62 -17.71
N GLY A 88 -7.22 14.04 -17.16
CA GLY A 88 -7.53 12.61 -17.23
C GLY A 88 -6.65 11.70 -16.36
N LYS A 89 -5.75 12.25 -15.53
CA LYS A 89 -4.87 11.43 -14.68
C LYS A 89 -5.55 10.98 -13.40
N GLU A 90 -5.18 9.79 -12.94
CA GLU A 90 -5.60 9.26 -11.64
C GLU A 90 -4.96 10.05 -10.50
N VAL A 91 -5.78 10.45 -9.54
CA VAL A 91 -5.38 11.23 -8.38
C VAL A 91 -5.96 10.58 -7.13
N ALA A 92 -5.16 10.52 -6.07
CA ALA A 92 -5.62 9.98 -4.79
C ALA A 92 -6.76 10.82 -4.20
N SER A 93 -7.79 10.15 -3.66
CA SER A 93 -8.80 10.79 -2.81
C SER A 93 -8.12 11.37 -1.57
N GLY A 94 -8.50 12.59 -1.20
CA GLY A 94 -7.91 13.39 -0.13
C GLY A 94 -7.04 14.54 -0.63
N THR A 95 -6.69 14.58 -1.92
CA THR A 95 -5.97 15.71 -2.51
C THR A 95 -6.94 16.82 -2.91
N LYS A 96 -6.63 18.06 -2.52
CA LYS A 96 -7.41 19.25 -2.93
C LYS A 96 -7.05 19.73 -4.33
N PHE A 97 -5.87 19.34 -4.84
CA PHE A 97 -5.35 19.76 -6.13
C PHE A 97 -4.75 18.57 -6.88
N CYS A 98 -4.93 18.55 -8.19
CA CYS A 98 -4.28 17.59 -9.06
C CYS A 98 -2.77 17.89 -9.11
N PRO A 99 -1.88 16.96 -8.70
CA PRO A 99 -0.44 17.18 -8.71
C PRO A 99 0.13 17.33 -10.13
N GLU A 100 -0.62 16.90 -11.14
CA GLU A 100 -0.17 16.86 -12.53
C GLU A 100 -0.50 18.13 -13.31
N CYS A 101 -1.62 18.78 -13.01
CA CYS A 101 -2.10 19.94 -13.78
C CYS A 101 -2.56 21.13 -12.94
N GLY A 102 -2.52 21.03 -11.60
CA GLY A 102 -2.88 22.09 -10.67
C GLY A 102 -4.38 22.36 -10.54
N THR A 103 -5.25 21.58 -11.20
CA THR A 103 -6.71 21.75 -11.09
C THR A 103 -7.19 21.44 -9.69
N GLU A 104 -8.09 22.27 -9.16
CA GLU A 104 -8.74 22.01 -7.88
C GLU A 104 -9.69 20.80 -8.00
N LEU A 105 -9.50 19.82 -7.12
CA LEU A 105 -10.31 18.61 -7.00
C LEU A 105 -11.03 18.73 -5.66
N GLN A 106 -12.25 19.26 -5.69
CA GLN A 106 -13.06 19.41 -4.50
C GLN A 106 -13.48 18.01 -4.03
N GLN A 107 -12.92 17.60 -2.88
CA GLN A 107 -13.30 16.38 -2.13
C GLN A 107 -14.63 16.59 -1.43
#